data_AF-A0A2V9MZF5-F1
#
_entry.id   AF-A0A2V9MZF5-F1
#
_cell.length_a   1.000
_cell.length_b   1.000
_cell.length_c   1.000
_cell.angle_alpha   90.00
_cell.angle_beta   90.00
_cell.angle_gamma   90.00
#
_symmetry.space_group_name_H-M   'P 1'
#
loop_
_entity.id
_entity.type
_entity.pdbx_description
1 polymer ?
#
loop_
_entity_poly.entity_id
_entity_poly.type
_entity_poly.pdbx_seq_one_letter_code
_entity_poly.pdbx_strand_id
1 'polypeptide(L)'
;MRFWLYLITAGLLSLPVVAQQDDTAPAQDKEESSARASEMSSSKDTRIDLSPPANDQKSHPMSGAAVTDAEDAASDVQEMHPWDPHKAVKDIEVGDFYFKKKNYRAALGRYQDALVYKPNDAVAQFRLAECFDKTGNSGDAVTHYQ
;
A
#
# COMPACT_ATOMS: atom_id res chain seq x y z
N MET A 1 -9.77 -48.99 5.78
CA MET A 1 -10.31 -49.39 4.46
C MET A 1 -11.63 -50.14 4.66
N ARG A 2 -12.76 -49.60 4.21
CA ARG A 2 -14.02 -50.35 4.04
C ARG A 2 -14.81 -49.76 2.88
N PHE A 3 -14.56 -50.30 1.69
CA PHE A 3 -15.33 -50.11 0.47
C PHE A 3 -16.70 -50.79 0.63
N TRP A 4 -17.78 -50.15 0.19
CA TRP A 4 -19.02 -50.85 -0.17
C TRP A 4 -19.52 -50.31 -1.51
N LEU A 5 -19.50 -51.21 -2.49
CA LEU A 5 -19.90 -51.05 -3.88
C LEU A 5 -21.12 -51.97 -4.07
N TYR A 6 -22.24 -51.44 -4.55
CA TYR A 6 -23.39 -52.22 -5.05
C TYR A 6 -23.95 -51.44 -6.26
N LEU A 7 -23.63 -51.79 -7.52
CA LEU A 7 -24.21 -52.84 -8.39
C LEU A 7 -25.72 -52.67 -8.73
N ILE A 8 -25.97 -51.85 -9.76
CA ILE A 8 -26.74 -52.08 -11.02
C ILE A 8 -28.00 -52.96 -10.99
N THR A 9 -29.11 -52.45 -11.57
CA THR A 9 -30.08 -53.10 -12.52
C THR A 9 -31.26 -52.13 -12.78
N ALA A 10 -31.47 -51.58 -13.98
CA ALA A 10 -32.31 -52.08 -15.09
C ALA A 10 -33.73 -52.50 -14.64
N GLY A 11 -34.88 -52.04 -15.15
CA GLY A 11 -35.29 -51.25 -16.30
C GLY A 11 -36.78 -51.58 -16.60
N LEU A 12 -37.39 -50.79 -17.50
CA LEU A 12 -38.61 -51.05 -18.29
C LEU A 12 -40.04 -50.70 -17.76
N LEU A 13 -40.66 -49.83 -18.59
CA LEU A 13 -42.00 -49.91 -19.22
C LEU A 13 -43.24 -49.38 -18.48
N SER A 14 -43.73 -48.21 -18.94
CA SER A 14 -45.06 -48.09 -19.56
C SER A 14 -45.22 -46.75 -20.32
N LEU A 15 -45.56 -46.82 -21.61
CA LEU A 15 -46.15 -45.76 -22.47
C LEU A 15 -47.59 -46.24 -22.81
N PRO A 16 -48.57 -45.41 -23.26
CA PRO A 16 -48.43 -44.25 -24.15
C PRO A 16 -49.42 -43.07 -23.87
N VAL A 17 -49.39 -41.98 -24.65
CA VAL A 17 -50.54 -41.49 -25.47
C VAL A 17 -50.34 -40.03 -25.98
N VAL A 18 -50.24 -39.92 -27.31
CA VAL A 18 -50.81 -38.93 -28.25
C VAL A 18 -50.47 -37.42 -28.21
N ALA A 19 -49.96 -36.95 -29.37
CA ALA A 19 -50.21 -35.68 -30.11
C ALA A 19 -49.99 -34.32 -29.42
N GLN A 20 -49.59 -33.22 -30.06
CA GLN A 20 -49.01 -32.85 -31.37
C GLN A 20 -48.66 -31.34 -31.20
N GLN A 21 -47.58 -30.88 -31.83
CA GLN A 21 -47.18 -29.47 -32.01
C GLN A 21 -48.26 -28.74 -32.85
N ASP A 22 -48.49 -27.42 -32.92
CA ASP A 22 -47.76 -26.17 -32.69
C ASP A 22 -48.81 -25.06 -32.45
N ASP A 23 -48.41 -23.92 -31.87
CA ASP A 23 -48.72 -22.55 -32.35
C ASP A 23 -48.72 -21.47 -31.23
N THR A 24 -47.66 -20.66 -31.28
CA THR A 24 -47.59 -19.20 -31.05
C THR A 24 -48.26 -18.54 -29.83
N ALA A 25 -47.42 -17.91 -29.01
CA ALA A 25 -47.69 -17.01 -27.86
C ALA A 25 -48.31 -15.65 -28.25
N PRO A 26 -48.51 -14.68 -27.32
CA PRO A 26 -48.69 -14.72 -25.86
C PRO A 26 -49.94 -13.94 -25.37
N ALA A 27 -50.49 -14.27 -24.19
CA ALA A 27 -51.42 -13.38 -23.49
C ALA A 27 -51.14 -13.36 -21.98
N GLN A 28 -50.54 -12.23 -21.56
CA GLN A 28 -50.67 -11.51 -20.28
C GLN A 28 -51.25 -12.25 -19.07
N ASP A 29 -50.41 -12.50 -18.07
CA ASP A 29 -50.85 -12.83 -16.70
C ASP A 29 -50.35 -11.81 -15.67
N LYS A 30 -51.27 -11.52 -14.75
CA LYS A 30 -51.26 -10.51 -13.69
C LYS A 30 -50.28 -10.80 -12.54
N GLU A 31 -49.83 -9.70 -11.93
CA GLU A 31 -49.66 -9.42 -10.48
C GLU A 31 -50.12 -10.52 -9.48
N GLU A 32 -49.55 -10.76 -8.29
CA GLU A 32 -48.45 -10.23 -7.47
C GLU A 32 -48.35 -11.16 -6.24
N SER A 33 -47.24 -11.06 -5.50
CA SER A 33 -47.06 -11.42 -4.08
C SER A 33 -46.41 -12.78 -3.79
N SER A 34 -45.10 -12.73 -3.51
CA SER A 34 -44.60 -13.05 -2.17
C SER A 34 -43.07 -13.01 -2.19
N ALA A 35 -42.54 -11.93 -1.61
CA ALA A 35 -41.27 -11.90 -0.90
C ALA A 35 -40.06 -12.55 -1.59
N ARG A 36 -39.24 -11.72 -2.23
CA ARG A 36 -37.86 -11.51 -1.76
C ARG A 36 -37.28 -10.27 -2.44
N ALA A 37 -37.24 -9.20 -1.66
CA ALA A 37 -36.29 -8.12 -1.85
C ALA A 37 -34.88 -8.72 -1.83
N SER A 38 -34.30 -9.01 -2.99
CA SER A 38 -32.89 -9.46 -3.05
C SER A 38 -32.24 -9.31 -4.42
N GLU A 39 -32.69 -8.39 -5.26
CA GLU A 39 -32.05 -8.12 -6.56
C GLU A 39 -31.71 -6.62 -6.73
N MET A 40 -31.62 -5.88 -5.63
CA MET A 40 -31.05 -4.54 -5.60
C MET A 40 -29.55 -4.67 -5.32
N SER A 41 -28.77 -5.08 -6.33
CA SER A 41 -27.33 -5.03 -6.21
C SER A 41 -26.90 -3.55 -6.22
N SER A 42 -26.80 -2.97 -5.02
CA SER A 42 -26.37 -1.59 -4.73
C SER A 42 -25.02 -1.21 -5.35
N SER A 43 -24.28 -2.17 -5.91
CA SER A 43 -22.95 -2.03 -6.47
C SER A 43 -22.92 -1.42 -7.88
N LYS A 44 -24.07 -1.17 -8.52
CA LYS A 44 -24.15 -0.49 -9.84
C LYS A 44 -24.58 0.99 -9.76
N ASP A 45 -25.21 1.41 -8.66
CA ASP A 45 -25.76 2.78 -8.48
C ASP A 45 -24.76 3.78 -7.88
N THR A 46 -23.58 3.33 -7.47
CA THR A 46 -22.51 4.22 -6.97
C THR A 46 -21.32 4.18 -7.91
N ARG A 47 -21.49 4.60 -9.18
CA ARG A 47 -20.33 5.04 -9.96
C ARG A 47 -19.83 6.34 -9.30
N ILE A 48 -18.98 6.20 -8.30
CA ILE A 48 -18.39 7.33 -7.58
C ILE A 48 -17.62 8.15 -8.61
N ASP A 49 -18.07 9.38 -8.81
CA ASP A 49 -17.34 10.35 -9.61
C ASP A 49 -16.12 10.79 -8.83
N LEU A 50 -14.96 10.27 -9.22
CA LEU A 50 -13.66 10.62 -8.65
C LEU A 50 -13.05 11.85 -9.35
N SER A 51 -13.83 12.55 -10.18
CA SER A 51 -13.39 13.81 -10.79
C SER A 51 -13.14 14.85 -9.70
N PRO A 52 -12.04 15.61 -9.77
CA PRO A 52 -11.78 16.71 -8.85
C PRO A 52 -12.95 17.71 -8.85
N PRO A 53 -13.42 18.19 -7.69
CA PRO A 53 -14.37 19.29 -7.62
C PRO A 53 -14.04 20.47 -8.54
N ALA A 54 -15.10 21.09 -9.06
CA ALA A 54 -14.95 22.28 -9.89
C ALA A 54 -14.20 23.36 -9.09
N ASN A 55 -13.07 23.83 -9.64
CA ASN A 55 -12.18 24.85 -9.07
C ASN A 55 -11.10 24.35 -8.06
N ASP A 56 -10.86 23.03 -7.94
CA ASP A 56 -9.79 22.49 -7.07
C ASP A 56 -8.41 23.04 -7.39
N GLN A 57 -8.06 23.17 -8.67
CA GLN A 57 -6.77 23.73 -9.08
C GLN A 57 -6.59 25.20 -8.67
N LYS A 58 -7.68 25.95 -8.49
CA LYS A 58 -7.64 27.35 -8.07
C LYS A 58 -7.55 27.48 -6.55
N SER A 59 -8.28 26.62 -5.82
CA SER A 59 -8.31 26.60 -4.35
C SER A 59 -7.06 25.94 -3.76
N HIS A 60 -6.47 24.99 -4.51
CA HIS A 60 -5.28 24.25 -4.13
C HIS A 60 -4.24 24.34 -5.26
N PRO A 61 -3.43 25.42 -5.29
CA PRO A 61 -2.47 25.66 -6.35
C PRO A 61 -1.39 24.57 -6.48
N MET A 62 -1.11 23.82 -5.42
CA MET A 62 -0.16 22.71 -5.43
C MET A 62 -0.79 21.36 -5.84
N SER A 63 -2.11 21.26 -5.96
CA SER A 63 -2.79 20.01 -6.32
C SER A 63 -2.71 19.69 -7.82
N GLY A 64 -2.55 20.71 -8.67
CA GLY A 64 -2.34 20.54 -10.11
C GLY A 64 -0.90 20.15 -10.48
N ALA A 65 0.07 20.39 -9.60
CA ALA A 65 1.47 20.05 -9.85
C ALA A 65 1.70 18.54 -9.88
N ALA A 66 0.99 17.78 -9.04
CA ALA A 66 1.11 16.33 -8.98
C ALA A 66 0.76 15.60 -10.29
N VAL A 67 -0.04 16.20 -11.20
CA VAL A 67 -0.34 15.59 -12.50
C VAL A 67 0.64 15.97 -13.59
N THR A 68 1.34 17.10 -13.47
CA THR A 68 2.37 17.56 -14.43
C THR A 68 3.76 17.05 -14.06
N ASP A 69 3.98 16.78 -12.78
CA ASP A 69 5.24 16.24 -12.28
C ASP A 69 5.25 14.71 -12.33
N ALA A 70 4.13 14.03 -12.62
CA ALA A 70 4.04 12.57 -12.65
C ALA A 70 4.97 11.90 -13.70
N GLU A 71 5.37 12.64 -14.73
CA GLU A 71 6.34 12.19 -15.74
C GLU A 71 7.82 12.39 -15.33
N ASP A 72 8.10 13.20 -14.30
CA ASP A 72 9.45 13.41 -13.72
C ASP A 72 9.60 12.79 -12.30
N ALA A 73 8.48 12.54 -11.63
CA ALA A 73 8.38 12.03 -10.25
C ALA A 73 8.75 10.55 -10.08
N ALA A 74 9.16 9.85 -11.15
CA ALA A 74 9.80 8.55 -11.02
C ALA A 74 11.17 8.66 -10.30
N SER A 75 11.79 9.85 -10.31
CA SER A 75 13.03 10.12 -9.59
C SER A 75 12.84 10.52 -8.12
N ASP A 76 11.65 11.02 -7.77
CA ASP A 76 11.27 11.47 -6.42
C ASP A 76 10.44 10.43 -5.66
N VAL A 77 10.52 9.15 -6.05
CA VAL A 77 10.13 8.06 -5.16
C VAL A 77 11.15 8.05 -4.04
N GLN A 78 10.90 8.88 -3.04
CA GLN A 78 11.71 9.00 -1.85
C GLN A 78 11.92 7.59 -1.30
N GLU A 79 13.15 7.08 -1.41
CA GLU A 79 13.53 5.78 -0.87
C GLU A 79 13.23 5.82 0.63
N MET A 80 12.05 5.32 0.98
CA MET A 80 11.60 5.20 2.36
C MET A 80 12.37 4.04 2.94
N HIS A 81 13.55 4.36 3.47
CA HIS A 81 14.33 3.43 4.24
C HIS A 81 13.48 2.94 5.43
N PRO A 82 13.44 1.63 5.69
CA PRO A 82 12.72 1.11 6.85
C PRO A 82 13.26 1.75 8.13
N TRP A 83 12.37 2.36 8.91
CA TRP A 83 12.72 2.91 10.21
C TRP A 83 13.14 1.76 11.15
N ASP A 84 14.41 1.73 11.54
CA ASP A 84 14.99 0.70 12.40
C ASP A 84 15.91 1.32 13.47
N PRO A 85 15.39 1.50 14.70
CA PRO A 85 16.18 2.03 15.81
C PRO A 85 17.35 1.14 16.22
N HIS A 86 17.23 -0.19 16.09
CA HIS A 86 18.28 -1.11 16.49
C HIS A 86 19.47 -1.02 15.54
N LYS A 87 19.18 -0.89 14.24
CA LYS A 87 20.21 -0.62 13.23
C LYS A 87 20.91 0.72 13.52
N ALA A 88 20.14 1.78 13.79
CA ALA A 88 20.70 3.09 14.12
C ALA A 88 21.64 3.05 15.34
N VAL A 89 21.24 2.40 16.43
CA VAL A 89 22.08 2.25 17.63
C VAL A 89 23.39 1.53 17.31
N LYS A 90 23.33 0.47 16.49
CA LYS A 90 24.53 -0.26 16.09
C LYS A 90 25.48 0.59 15.26
N ASP A 91 24.95 1.40 14.36
CA ASP A 91 25.76 2.32 13.54
C ASP A 91 26.43 3.40 14.42
N ILE A 92 25.75 3.88 15.47
CA ILE A 92 26.35 4.77 16.50
C ILE A 92 27.50 4.07 17.23
N GLU A 93 27.33 2.83 17.68
CA GLU A 93 28.40 2.08 18.36
C GLU A 93 29.64 1.91 17.48
N VAL A 94 29.43 1.62 16.19
CA VAL A 94 30.52 1.51 15.21
C VAL A 94 31.17 2.88 14.95
N GLY A 95 30.37 3.95 14.90
CA GLY A 95 30.86 5.33 14.84
C GLY A 95 31.76 5.66 16.04
N ASP A 96 31.32 5.34 17.27
CA ASP A 96 32.05 5.55 18.51
C ASP A 96 33.39 4.79 18.51
N PHE A 97 33.41 3.59 17.92
CA PHE A 97 34.65 2.84 17.73
C PHE A 97 35.64 3.57 16.80
N TYR A 98 35.19 4.11 15.67
CA TYR A 98 36.04 4.89 14.77
C TYR A 98 36.47 6.23 15.38
N PHE A 99 35.58 6.87 16.15
CA PHE A 99 35.87 8.11 16.86
C PHE A 99 37.01 7.93 17.86
N LYS A 100 36.98 6.85 18.65
CA LYS A 100 38.07 6.48 19.59
C LYS A 100 39.40 6.25 18.87
N LYS A 101 39.36 5.75 17.64
CA LYS A 101 40.54 5.57 16.78
C LYS A 101 41.00 6.85 16.08
N LYS A 102 40.39 8.01 16.41
CA LYS A 102 40.62 9.32 15.78
C LYS A 102 40.36 9.33 14.27
N ASN A 103 39.62 8.35 13.77
CA ASN A 103 39.20 8.31 12.37
C ASN A 103 37.82 8.96 12.24
N TYR A 104 37.82 10.28 12.32
CA TYR A 104 36.58 11.07 12.30
C TYR A 104 35.83 10.97 10.97
N ARG A 105 36.54 10.79 9.85
CA ARG A 105 35.91 10.60 8.52
C ARG A 105 35.07 9.33 8.46
N ALA A 106 35.57 8.22 9.01
CA ALA A 106 34.81 6.98 9.06
C ALA A 106 33.65 7.07 10.08
N ALA A 107 33.87 7.74 11.20
CA ALA A 107 32.83 7.95 12.21
C ALA A 107 31.65 8.79 11.66
N LEU A 108 31.93 9.86 10.92
CA LEU A 108 30.90 10.70 10.28
C LEU A 108 29.96 9.88 9.39
N GLY A 109 30.50 9.00 8.54
CA GLY A 109 29.67 8.15 7.68
C GLY A 109 28.72 7.27 8.50
N ARG A 110 29.20 6.69 9.61
CA ARG A 110 28.38 5.82 10.46
C ARG A 110 27.30 6.58 11.23
N TYR A 111 27.60 7.78 11.69
CA TYR A 111 26.58 8.63 12.32
C TYR A 111 25.54 9.14 11.32
N GLN A 112 25.92 9.39 10.06
CA GLN A 112 24.98 9.70 8.99
C GLN A 112 24.06 8.50 8.69
N ASP A 113 24.63 7.29 8.57
CA ASP A 113 23.86 6.06 8.38
C ASP A 113 22.83 5.87 9.50
N ALA A 114 23.18 6.17 10.75
CA ALA A 114 22.25 6.10 11.88
C ALA A 114 21.03 7.04 11.71
N LEU A 115 21.23 8.23 11.14
CA LEU A 115 20.14 9.19 10.86
C LEU A 115 19.25 8.78 9.70
N VAL A 116 19.74 7.92 8.79
CA VAL A 116 18.92 7.32 7.73
C VAL A 116 17.84 6.40 8.32
N TYR A 117 18.22 5.57 9.30
CA TYR A 117 17.29 4.63 9.95
C TYR A 117 16.45 5.28 11.05
N LYS A 118 17.00 6.26 11.76
CA LYS A 118 16.30 7.01 12.80
C LYS A 118 16.53 8.51 12.59
N PRO A 119 15.75 9.13 11.67
CA PRO A 119 15.77 10.58 11.55
C PRO A 119 15.32 11.17 12.89
N ASN A 120 16.02 12.20 13.37
CA ASN A 120 15.81 12.85 14.67
C ASN A 120 16.31 12.07 15.91
N ASP A 121 17.38 11.27 15.77
CA ASP A 121 18.08 10.73 16.93
C ASP A 121 19.07 11.75 17.53
N ALA A 122 18.77 12.22 18.74
CA ALA A 122 19.59 13.19 19.44
C ALA A 122 21.02 12.70 19.71
N VAL A 123 21.20 11.39 19.94
CA VAL A 123 22.53 10.81 20.19
C VAL A 123 23.36 10.83 18.92
N ALA A 124 22.80 10.35 17.80
CA ALA A 124 23.48 10.40 16.50
C ALA A 124 23.82 11.84 16.09
N GLN A 125 22.89 12.79 16.23
CA GLN A 125 23.13 14.21 15.90
C GLN A 125 24.25 14.81 16.75
N PHE A 126 24.23 14.59 18.07
CA PHE A 126 25.26 15.07 18.98
C PHE A 126 26.65 14.51 18.62
N ARG A 127 26.75 13.20 18.36
CA ARG A 127 28.00 12.54 17.97
C ARG A 127 28.53 13.06 16.63
N LEU A 128 27.63 13.32 15.69
CA LEU A 128 27.97 13.87 14.39
C LEU A 128 28.52 15.31 14.53
N ALA A 129 27.92 16.12 15.40
CA ALA A 129 28.42 17.44 15.74
C ALA A 129 29.78 17.40 16.45
N GLU A 130 29.98 16.51 17.43
CA GLU A 130 31.31 16.28 18.06
C GLU A 130 32.36 15.90 17.01
N CYS A 131 31.98 15.08 16.03
CA CYS A 131 32.83 14.70 14.91
C CYS A 131 33.25 15.91 14.06
N PHE A 132 32.32 16.80 13.74
CA PHE A 132 32.59 18.03 13.00
C PHE A 132 33.49 19.02 13.77
N ASP A 133 33.30 19.12 15.08
CA ASP A 133 34.19 19.92 15.94
C ASP A 133 35.63 19.38 15.91
N LYS A 134 35.80 18.05 15.89
CA LYS A 134 37.14 17.42 15.82
C LYS A 134 37.78 17.53 14.44
N THR A 135 37.01 17.62 13.36
CA THR A 135 37.53 17.80 12.00
C THR A 135 37.77 19.27 11.62
N GLY A 136 37.31 20.22 12.45
CA GLY A 136 37.47 21.66 12.22
C GLY A 136 36.36 22.30 11.39
N ASN A 137 35.27 21.57 11.11
CA ASN A 137 34.10 22.07 10.41
C ASN A 137 33.04 22.57 11.41
N SER A 138 33.38 23.59 12.19
CA SER A 138 32.50 24.12 13.25
C SER A 138 31.16 24.66 12.73
N GLY A 139 31.08 25.07 11.46
CA GLY A 139 29.83 25.53 10.84
C GLY A 139 28.79 24.43 10.73
N ASP A 140 29.20 23.24 10.30
CA ASP A 140 28.32 22.06 10.19
C ASP A 140 27.99 21.49 11.58
N ALA A 141 28.88 21.64 12.57
CA ALA A 141 28.60 21.20 13.93
C ALA A 141 27.39 21.95 14.54
N VAL A 142 27.30 23.26 14.32
CA VAL A 142 26.23 24.10 14.89
C VAL A 142 24.85 23.70 14.37
N THR A 143 24.72 23.29 13.11
CA THR A 143 23.42 22.86 12.55
C THR A 143 22.94 21.55 13.16
N HIS A 144 23.86 20.68 13.57
CA HIS A 144 23.53 19.39 14.19
C HIS A 144 23.36 19.46 15.71
N TYR A 145 23.73 20.57 16.37
CA TYR A 145 23.48 20.78 17.79
C TYR A 145 22.10 21.40 18.11
N GLN A 146 21.42 21.98 17.12
CA GLN A 146 20.12 22.66 17.27
C GLN A 146 18.95 21.68 17.10
#